data_AF-A0A068EY07-F1
#
_entry.id   AF-A0A068EY07-F1
#
_cell.length_a   1.000
_cell.length_b   1.000
_cell.length_c   1.000
_cell.angle_alpha   90.00
_cell.angle_beta   90.00
_cell.angle_gamma   90.00
#
_symmetry.space_group_name_H-M   'P 1'
#
loop_
_entity.id
_entity.type
_entity.pdbx_description
1 polymer ?
#
loop_
_entity_poly.entity_id
_entity_poly.type
_entity_poly.pdbx_seq_one_letter_code
_entity_poly.pdbx_strand_id
1 'polypeptide(L)'
;AIKKGIDIALANKETLVTAGELVMKEAEKYNVNILPVDSEHSAIFQCLNGENKKNIEKIILTASGGPFRGKKKGELANITKNEALKHPNWSMGRKISIDSSTLMNKGLEVIEARWLFGVEQENIDVVVHPQSIIHSMVQYTDSSIIAQLG
;
A
#
# COMPACT_ATOMS: atom_id res chain seq x y z
N ALA A 1 3.31 20.43 8.15
CA ALA A 1 3.66 20.60 6.73
C ALA A 1 2.48 21.18 5.94
N ILE A 2 1.32 20.51 5.90
CA ILE A 2 0.12 20.96 5.15
C ILE A 2 -0.24 22.44 5.31
N LYS A 3 -0.54 22.89 6.54
CA LYS A 3 -0.92 24.30 6.81
C LYS A 3 0.13 25.35 6.41
N LYS A 4 1.36 24.92 6.13
CA LYS A 4 2.47 25.77 5.68
C LYS A 4 2.67 25.72 4.15
N GLY A 5 1.81 25.03 3.40
CA GLY A 5 1.92 24.89 1.95
C GLY A 5 3.08 24.00 1.50
N ILE A 6 3.51 23.06 2.34
CA ILE A 6 4.66 22.19 2.05
C ILE A 6 4.13 20.81 1.62
N ASP A 7 4.50 20.41 0.41
CA ASP A 7 4.28 19.06 -0.13
C ASP A 7 4.90 17.99 0.76
N ILE A 8 4.20 16.87 0.91
CA ILE A 8 4.55 15.81 1.85
C ILE A 8 4.85 14.54 1.08
N ALA A 9 6.10 14.08 1.17
CA ALA A 9 6.44 12.71 0.87
C ALA A 9 6.04 11.83 2.06
N LEU A 10 4.88 11.18 1.97
CA LEU A 10 4.29 10.42 3.07
C LEU A 10 4.76 8.97 3.02
N ALA A 11 5.58 8.58 4.01
CA ALA A 11 6.00 7.19 4.24
C ALA A 11 5.23 6.52 5.38
N ASN A 12 4.39 7.26 6.11
CA ASN A 12 3.68 6.76 7.28
C ASN A 12 2.20 6.51 6.96
N LYS A 13 1.87 5.26 6.65
CA LYS A 13 0.51 4.83 6.31
C LYS A 13 -0.51 5.04 7.42
N GLU A 14 -0.09 4.89 8.68
CA GLU A 14 -0.96 4.99 9.85
C GLU A 14 -1.66 6.36 9.94
N THR A 15 -1.04 7.41 9.41
CA THR A 15 -1.63 8.75 9.33
C THR A 15 -2.91 8.74 8.49
N LEU A 16 -2.89 8.14 7.29
CA LEU A 16 -4.06 8.07 6.42
C LEU A 16 -5.06 7.01 6.87
N VAL A 17 -4.60 5.92 7.48
CA VAL A 17 -5.51 4.94 8.08
C VAL A 17 -6.33 5.56 9.22
N THR A 18 -5.68 6.37 10.08
CA THR A 18 -6.32 6.93 11.28
C THR A 18 -7.13 8.18 10.97
N ALA A 19 -6.64 9.03 10.06
CA ALA A 19 -7.18 10.38 9.85
C ALA A 19 -7.30 10.75 8.36
N GLY A 20 -7.47 9.76 7.47
CA GLY A 20 -7.45 9.95 6.02
C GLY A 20 -8.34 11.10 5.53
N GLU A 21 -9.62 11.13 5.91
CA GLU A 21 -10.53 12.21 5.51
C GLU A 21 -10.02 13.59 5.95
N LEU A 22 -9.56 13.73 7.19
CA LEU A 22 -9.07 15.00 7.74
C LEU A 22 -7.80 15.47 7.03
N VAL A 23 -6.86 14.55 6.82
CA VAL A 23 -5.58 14.82 6.16
C VAL A 23 -5.80 15.21 4.70
N MET A 24 -6.61 14.45 3.96
CA MET A 24 -6.88 14.70 2.55
C MET A 24 -7.65 16.01 2.34
N LYS A 25 -8.67 16.31 3.17
CA LYS A 25 -9.40 17.59 3.12
C LYS A 25 -8.49 18.78 3.41
N GLU A 26 -7.60 18.67 4.40
CA GLU A 26 -6.68 19.75 4.72
C GLU A 26 -5.63 19.92 3.61
N ALA A 27 -5.14 18.83 3.01
CA ALA A 27 -4.23 18.87 1.86
C ALA A 27 -4.87 19.59 0.67
N GLU A 28 -6.12 19.26 0.34
CA GLU A 28 -6.89 19.93 -0.71
C GLU A 28 -7.08 21.42 -0.40
N LYS A 29 -7.52 21.76 0.82
CA LYS A 29 -7.74 23.14 1.26
C LYS A 29 -6.51 24.03 1.14
N TYR A 30 -5.32 23.48 1.43
CA TYR A 30 -4.05 24.22 1.36
C TYR A 30 -3.30 24.01 0.03
N ASN A 31 -3.90 23.30 -0.94
CA ASN A 31 -3.30 22.96 -2.23
C ASN A 31 -1.91 22.31 -2.09
N VAL A 32 -1.83 21.31 -1.20
CA VAL A 32 -0.62 20.56 -0.87
C VAL A 32 -0.70 19.15 -1.45
N ASN A 33 0.37 18.71 -2.11
CA ASN A 33 0.46 17.35 -2.63
C ASN A 33 0.86 16.37 -1.52
N ILE A 34 0.17 15.23 -1.46
CA ILE A 34 0.56 14.07 -0.67
C ILE A 34 1.15 13.03 -1.63
N LEU A 35 2.47 12.88 -1.60
CA LEU A 35 3.22 11.98 -2.47
C LEU A 35 3.50 10.68 -1.72
N PRO A 36 3.02 9.52 -2.21
CA PRO A 36 3.26 8.25 -1.54
C PRO A 36 4.71 7.81 -1.66
N VAL A 37 5.30 7.39 -0.53
CA VAL A 37 6.64 6.82 -0.45
C VAL A 37 6.60 5.31 -0.19
N ASP A 38 5.50 4.79 0.33
CA ASP A 38 5.31 3.35 0.48
C ASP A 38 5.37 2.67 -0.89
N SER A 39 6.01 1.49 -0.98
CA SER A 39 6.45 0.91 -2.25
C SER A 39 5.30 0.67 -3.22
N GLU A 40 4.22 0.09 -2.72
CA GLU A 40 3.04 -0.27 -3.50
C GLU A 40 2.27 0.96 -3.98
N HIS A 41 2.11 1.98 -3.13
CA HIS A 41 1.44 3.23 -3.51
C HIS A 41 2.31 4.09 -4.40
N SER A 42 3.63 4.08 -4.21
CA SER A 42 4.57 4.73 -5.12
C SER A 42 4.52 4.09 -6.51
N ALA A 43 4.40 2.76 -6.59
CA ALA A 43 4.19 2.03 -7.83
C ALA A 43 2.88 2.45 -8.52
N ILE A 44 1.76 2.48 -7.78
CA ILE A 44 0.46 2.96 -8.31
C ILE A 44 0.58 4.40 -8.81
N PHE A 45 1.20 5.29 -8.02
CA PHE A 45 1.40 6.69 -8.39
C PHE A 45 2.19 6.83 -9.69
N GLN A 46 3.24 6.02 -9.88
CA GLN A 46 4.00 6.00 -11.13
C GLN A 46 3.18 5.46 -12.31
N CYS A 47 2.36 4.42 -12.09
CA CYS A 47 1.46 3.89 -13.12
C CYS A 47 0.43 4.93 -13.58
N LEU A 48 0.03 5.87 -12.71
CA LEU A 48 -0.92 6.94 -13.00
C LEU A 48 -0.29 8.19 -13.62
N ASN A 49 1.04 8.23 -13.80
CA ASN A 49 1.71 9.43 -14.28
C ASN A 49 1.33 9.74 -15.74
N GLY A 50 0.67 10.89 -15.95
CA GLY A 50 0.13 11.28 -17.25
C GLY A 50 -1.27 10.72 -17.55
N GLU A 51 -1.83 9.91 -16.65
CA GLU A 51 -3.15 9.29 -16.81
C GLU A 51 -4.26 10.04 -16.05
N ASN A 52 -5.49 9.89 -16.51
CA ASN A 52 -6.65 10.42 -15.81
C ASN A 52 -7.10 9.44 -14.71
N LYS A 53 -7.11 9.88 -13.45
CA LYS A 53 -7.56 9.06 -12.31
C LYS A 53 -8.98 8.50 -12.47
N LYS A 54 -9.84 9.17 -13.27
CA LYS A 54 -11.20 8.67 -13.58
C LYS A 54 -11.22 7.40 -14.43
N ASN A 55 -10.10 7.07 -15.08
CA ASN A 55 -9.97 5.87 -15.90
C ASN A 55 -9.51 4.66 -15.08
N ILE A 56 -9.26 4.81 -13.77
CA ILE A 56 -8.93 3.68 -12.90
C ILE A 56 -10.17 2.80 -12.76
N GLU A 57 -10.08 1.57 -13.26
CA GLU A 57 -11.09 0.53 -13.02
C GLU A 57 -10.80 -0.18 -11.70
N LYS A 58 -9.52 -0.52 -11.49
CA LYS A 58 -9.09 -1.32 -10.36
C LYS A 58 -7.61 -1.10 -10.02
N ILE A 59 -7.30 -1.08 -8.74
CA ILE A 59 -5.94 -1.15 -8.20
C ILE A 59 -5.63 -2.60 -7.85
N ILE A 60 -4.47 -3.09 -8.28
CA ILE A 60 -3.96 -4.41 -7.89
C ILE A 60 -2.76 -4.20 -6.96
N LEU A 61 -3.01 -4.36 -5.66
CA LEU A 61 -2.06 -4.14 -4.59
C LEU A 61 -1.32 -5.45 -4.27
N THR A 62 -0.03 -5.53 -4.60
CA THR A 62 0.71 -6.79 -4.41
C THR A 62 1.20 -6.93 -2.97
N ALA A 63 1.33 -8.17 -2.48
CA ALA A 63 1.85 -8.49 -1.14
C ALA A 63 2.90 -9.60 -1.21
N SER A 64 3.97 -9.54 -0.42
CA SER A 64 4.95 -10.65 -0.35
C SER A 64 4.34 -11.95 0.21
N GLY A 65 3.28 -11.83 1.02
CA GLY A 65 2.68 -12.91 1.79
C GLY A 65 3.33 -13.15 3.17
N GLY A 66 4.42 -12.44 3.48
CA GLY A 66 5.15 -12.56 4.74
C GLY A 66 5.85 -13.91 4.96
N PRO A 67 6.55 -14.09 6.09
CA PRO A 67 7.31 -15.31 6.41
C PRO A 67 6.45 -16.56 6.61
N PHE A 68 5.14 -16.42 6.77
CA PHE A 68 4.24 -17.53 7.12
C PHE A 68 3.40 -18.02 5.94
N ARG A 69 3.61 -17.45 4.75
CA ARG A 69 3.00 -17.94 3.51
C ARG A 69 3.29 -19.43 3.34
N GLY A 70 2.23 -20.22 3.16
CA GLY A 70 2.30 -21.67 2.97
C GLY A 70 2.26 -22.50 4.27
N LYS A 71 2.33 -21.88 5.45
CA LYS A 71 2.10 -22.59 6.72
C LYS A 71 0.63 -22.96 6.89
N LYS A 72 0.37 -24.11 7.49
CA LYS A 72 -0.98 -24.57 7.85
C LYS A 72 -1.46 -23.84 9.11
N LYS A 73 -2.78 -23.74 9.27
CA LYS A 73 -3.43 -23.08 10.42
C LYS A 73 -2.90 -23.53 11.78
N GLY A 74 -2.66 -24.84 11.97
CA GLY A 74 -2.12 -25.39 13.22
C GLY A 74 -0.68 -24.94 13.52
N GLU A 75 0.12 -24.69 12.48
CA GLU A 75 1.50 -24.21 12.61
C GLU A 75 1.55 -22.72 12.99
N LEU A 76 0.49 -21.97 12.71
CA LEU A 76 0.41 -20.53 13.04
C LEU A 76 0.20 -20.27 14.54
N ALA A 77 -0.35 -21.24 15.29
CA ALA A 77 -0.74 -21.06 16.69
C ALA A 77 0.45 -20.85 17.64
N ASN A 78 1.62 -21.39 17.29
CA ASN A 78 2.81 -21.39 18.15
C ASN A 78 3.93 -20.48 17.62
N ILE A 79 3.62 -19.60 16.68
CA ILE A 79 4.60 -18.69 16.09
C ILE A 79 5.14 -17.73 17.14
N THR A 80 6.46 -17.62 17.19
CA THR A 80 7.14 -16.68 18.06
C THR A 80 7.37 -15.33 17.37
N LYS A 81 7.56 -14.29 18.19
CA LYS A 81 7.98 -12.97 17.71
C LYS A 81 9.26 -13.03 16.87
N ASN A 82 10.24 -13.85 17.27
CA ASN A 82 11.51 -13.95 16.56
C ASN A 82 11.36 -14.56 15.16
N GLU A 83 10.40 -15.45 14.96
CA GLU A 83 10.07 -15.97 13.63
C GLU A 83 9.39 -14.91 12.77
N ALA A 84 8.46 -14.13 13.34
CA ALA A 84 7.76 -13.05 12.64
C ALA A 84 8.69 -11.89 12.22
N LEU A 85 9.83 -11.72 12.88
CA LEU A 85 10.84 -10.72 12.50
C LEU A 85 11.72 -11.15 11.32
N LYS A 86 11.65 -12.41 10.85
CA LYS A 86 12.49 -12.93 9.76
C LYS A 86 11.77 -12.84 8.41
N HIS A 87 11.56 -11.62 7.91
CA HIS A 87 10.88 -11.40 6.62
C HIS A 87 11.72 -11.91 5.44
N PRO A 88 11.14 -12.60 4.43
CA PRO A 88 11.89 -13.27 3.37
C PRO A 88 12.61 -12.33 2.40
N ASN A 89 12.03 -11.15 2.11
CA ASN A 89 12.51 -10.27 1.04
C ASN A 89 13.09 -8.94 1.53
N TRP A 90 12.81 -8.55 2.79
CA TRP A 90 12.99 -7.16 3.23
C TRP A 90 13.62 -7.11 4.62
N SER A 91 14.54 -6.17 4.82
CA SER A 91 15.05 -5.79 6.13
C SER A 91 14.32 -4.53 6.60
N MET A 92 13.48 -4.64 7.63
CA MET A 92 12.56 -3.58 8.03
C MET A 92 12.49 -3.42 9.55
N GLY A 93 11.81 -2.37 10.01
CA GLY A 93 11.53 -2.16 11.43
C GLY A 93 10.59 -3.21 12.03
N ARG A 94 10.72 -3.44 13.35
CA ARG A 94 9.98 -4.51 14.06
C ARG A 94 8.46 -4.46 13.87
N LYS A 95 7.85 -3.27 13.90
CA LYS A 95 6.39 -3.10 13.78
C LYS A 95 5.90 -3.58 12.40
N ILE A 96 6.47 -3.05 11.33
CA ILE A 96 6.11 -3.43 9.96
C ILE A 96 6.44 -4.91 9.65
N SER A 97 7.50 -5.48 10.24
CA SER A 97 7.77 -6.92 10.11
C SER A 97 6.67 -7.80 10.72
N ILE A 98 6.15 -7.44 11.89
CA ILE A 98 5.01 -8.15 12.51
C ILE A 98 3.74 -7.96 11.68
N ASP A 99 3.47 -6.74 11.24
CA ASP A 99 2.28 -6.44 10.43
C ASP A 99 2.31 -7.18 9.09
N SER A 100 3.47 -7.28 8.44
CA SER A 100 3.64 -8.06 7.21
C SER A 100 3.42 -9.55 7.47
N SER A 101 3.91 -10.06 8.60
CA SER A 101 3.73 -11.47 9.00
C SER A 101 2.28 -11.86 9.25
N THR A 102 1.44 -10.91 9.65
CA THR A 102 0.00 -11.10 9.87
C THR A 102 -0.86 -10.66 8.69
N LEU A 103 -0.25 -10.12 7.62
CA LEU A 103 -0.89 -9.40 6.53
C LEU A 103 -1.69 -8.15 6.94
N MET A 104 -1.64 -7.75 8.22
CA MET A 104 -2.22 -6.49 8.67
C MET A 104 -1.60 -5.30 7.94
N ASN A 105 -0.31 -5.37 7.59
CA ASN A 105 0.35 -4.35 6.79
C ASN A 105 -0.43 -4.09 5.50
N LYS A 106 -0.83 -5.15 4.80
CA LYS A 106 -1.59 -5.04 3.55
C LYS A 106 -3.00 -4.50 3.78
N GLY A 107 -3.62 -4.84 4.91
CA GLY A 107 -4.90 -4.25 5.31
C GLY A 107 -4.83 -2.73 5.52
N LEU A 108 -3.76 -2.25 6.16
CA LEU A 108 -3.51 -0.81 6.32
C LEU A 108 -3.30 -0.12 4.96
N GLU A 109 -2.54 -0.77 4.07
CA GLU A 109 -2.23 -0.23 2.74
C GLU A 109 -3.46 -0.18 1.82
N VAL A 110 -4.43 -1.08 1.97
CA VAL A 110 -5.74 -0.99 1.27
C VAL A 110 -6.47 0.28 1.67
N ILE A 111 -6.54 0.59 2.96
CA ILE A 111 -7.19 1.82 3.46
C ILE A 111 -6.45 3.05 2.95
N GLU A 112 -5.11 3.02 2.99
CA GLU A 112 -4.28 4.10 2.47
C GLU A 112 -4.48 4.33 0.96
N ALA A 113 -4.55 3.27 0.15
CA ALA A 113 -4.75 3.36 -1.29
C ALA A 113 -6.10 4.00 -1.64
N ARG A 114 -7.17 3.66 -0.89
CA ARG A 114 -8.47 4.34 -1.01
C ARG A 114 -8.33 5.85 -0.86
N TRP A 115 -7.61 6.33 0.16
CA TRP A 115 -7.46 7.76 0.40
C TRP A 115 -6.57 8.45 -0.65
N LEU A 116 -5.44 7.86 -1.00
CA LEU A 116 -4.48 8.46 -1.93
C LEU A 116 -5.02 8.56 -3.37
N PHE A 117 -5.77 7.55 -3.80
CA PHE A 117 -6.20 7.41 -5.20
C PHE A 117 -7.69 7.66 -5.41
N GLY A 118 -8.47 7.87 -4.34
CA GLY A 118 -9.89 8.17 -4.42
C GLY A 118 -10.73 7.03 -4.98
N VAL A 119 -10.34 5.79 -4.67
CA VAL A 119 -11.04 4.56 -5.10
C VAL A 119 -11.79 3.91 -3.94
N GLU A 120 -12.87 3.20 -4.22
CA GLU A 120 -13.57 2.42 -3.21
C GLU A 120 -12.84 1.10 -2.91
N GLN A 121 -13.09 0.53 -1.73
CA GLN A 121 -12.42 -0.70 -1.28
C GLN A 121 -12.63 -1.87 -2.26
N GLU A 122 -13.81 -1.99 -2.84
CA GLU A 122 -14.17 -3.02 -3.82
C GLU A 122 -13.40 -2.92 -5.14
N ASN A 123 -12.77 -1.77 -5.41
CA ASN A 123 -11.88 -1.57 -6.55
C ASN A 123 -10.40 -1.86 -6.23
N ILE A 124 -10.09 -2.43 -5.05
CA ILE A 124 -8.72 -2.77 -4.65
C ILE A 124 -8.59 -4.28 -4.46
N ASP A 125 -7.89 -4.94 -5.39
CA ASP A 125 -7.56 -6.35 -5.31
C ASP A 125 -6.20 -6.55 -4.64
N VAL A 126 -6.15 -7.40 -3.61
CA VAL A 126 -4.89 -7.80 -2.97
C VAL A 126 -4.39 -9.10 -3.58
N VAL A 127 -3.18 -9.08 -4.15
CA VAL A 127 -2.56 -10.24 -4.79
C VAL A 127 -1.26 -10.61 -4.11
N VAL A 128 -1.10 -11.87 -3.69
CA VAL A 128 0.17 -12.35 -3.15
C VAL A 128 1.17 -12.58 -4.29
N HIS A 129 2.22 -11.76 -4.35
CA HIS A 129 3.34 -11.83 -5.28
C HIS A 129 4.66 -12.03 -4.48
N PRO A 130 5.06 -13.29 -4.23
CA PRO A 130 6.14 -13.60 -3.29
C PRO A 130 7.52 -13.07 -3.70
N GLN A 131 7.76 -12.83 -4.99
CA GLN A 131 9.02 -12.31 -5.49
C GLN A 131 9.17 -10.81 -5.19
N SER A 132 8.05 -10.11 -4.97
CA SER A 132 8.01 -8.67 -4.71
C SER A 132 8.69 -7.81 -5.79
N ILE A 133 8.74 -8.28 -7.05
CA ILE A 133 9.32 -7.55 -8.19
C ILE A 133 8.29 -6.58 -8.77
N ILE A 134 7.05 -7.04 -8.98
CA ILE A 134 5.94 -6.14 -9.30
C ILE A 134 5.46 -5.53 -7.99
N HIS A 135 5.70 -4.24 -7.80
CA HIS A 135 5.32 -3.55 -6.57
C HIS A 135 3.84 -3.20 -6.52
N SER A 136 3.19 -2.86 -7.64
CA SER A 136 1.72 -2.82 -7.78
C SER A 136 1.34 -2.53 -9.23
N MET A 137 0.04 -2.61 -9.51
CA MET A 137 -0.50 -2.38 -10.85
C MET A 137 -1.79 -1.58 -10.80
N VAL A 138 -2.10 -0.92 -11.91
CA VAL A 138 -3.37 -0.22 -12.15
C VAL A 138 -3.99 -0.81 -13.40
N GLN A 139 -5.24 -1.27 -13.27
CA GLN A 139 -6.09 -1.64 -14.38
C GLN A 139 -6.97 -0.44 -14.75
N TYR A 140 -7.03 -0.14 -16.03
CA TYR A 140 -7.83 0.94 -16.59
C TYR A 140 -9.16 0.45 -17.18
N THR A 141 -10.09 1.37 -17.42
CA THR A 141 -11.42 1.09 -17.98
C THR A 141 -11.38 0.47 -19.39
N ASP A 142 -10.28 0.63 -20.12
CA ASP A 142 -10.03 -0.02 -21.41
C ASP A 142 -9.44 -1.43 -21.28
N SER A 143 -9.35 -1.96 -20.05
CA SER A 143 -8.75 -3.24 -19.68
C SER A 143 -7.23 -3.33 -19.82
N SER A 144 -6.54 -2.23 -20.14
CA SER A 144 -5.07 -2.19 -20.05
C SER A 144 -4.62 -2.26 -18.59
N ILE A 145 -3.44 -2.85 -18.35
CA ILE A 145 -2.83 -2.92 -17.02
C ILE A 145 -1.41 -2.37 -17.12
N ILE A 146 -1.11 -1.37 -16.31
CA ILE A 146 0.24 -0.83 -16.15
C ILE A 146 0.77 -1.26 -14.78
N ALA A 147 2.02 -1.71 -14.75
CA ALA A 147 2.70 -2.19 -13.56
C ALA A 147 4.04 -1.46 -13.38
N GLN A 148 4.44 -1.20 -12.14
CA GLN A 148 5.78 -0.76 -11.81
C GLN A 148 6.58 -1.92 -11.20
N LEU A 149 7.82 -2.08 -11.66
CA LEU A 149 8.70 -3.18 -11.31
C LEU A 149 10.06 -2.65 -10.81
N GLY A 150 10.65 -3.32 -9.82
CA GLY A 150 11.93 -2.97 -9.21
C GLY A 150 12.52 -4.05 -8.32
#